data_AF-A0A847G7X1-F1
#
_entry.id   AF-A0A847G7X1-F1
#
_cell.length_a   1.000
_cell.length_b   1.000
_cell.length_c   1.000
_cell.angle_alpha   90.00
_cell.angle_beta   90.00
_cell.angle_gamma   90.00
#
_symmetry.space_group_name_H-M   'P 1'
#
loop_
_entity.id
_entity.type
_entity.pdbx_description
1 polymer ?
#
loop_
_entity_poly.entity_id
_entity_poly.type
_entity_poly.pdbx_seq_one_letter_code
_entity_poly.pdbx_strand_id
1 'polypeptide(L)'
;MFHAPPIRNLTLAVTAALLPVLSAMAQAPQASEPPPGVPKPELALPPGSGAAPGGLPSNPEVTALRNEIADLRDDLKMLKGSLDVMLNQIMSDMREENAVLREEVRRLHQQRADMGLPDLTLIPRPGGAFIDEVLGGEEEEPPPPPPFEFTIVKEWGRDPEAAHDSGGGAATLKGMVGVVPRGSLREDVEALGRDLRKQFDAYDNINIEVFDDPVAARQFADTQKGDPDSRVLSVSRHKASGRDTILYLDKGTVSEVGSGGPEPGTVPDKP
;
A
#
# COMPACT_ATOMS: atom_id res chain seq x y z
N MET A 1 41.23 43.45 -28.63
CA MET A 1 40.60 44.38 -27.67
C MET A 1 39.13 43.98 -27.59
N PHE A 2 38.50 43.50 -26.53
CA PHE A 2 38.75 43.31 -25.10
C PHE A 2 38.04 41.98 -24.72
N HIS A 3 38.71 41.01 -24.09
CA HIS A 3 38.77 40.75 -22.63
C HIS A 3 37.42 40.38 -21.98
N ALA A 4 37.22 39.07 -21.82
CA ALA A 4 36.15 38.47 -21.00
C ALA A 4 36.55 38.47 -19.51
N PRO A 5 35.61 38.60 -18.56
CA PRO A 5 35.91 38.56 -17.14
C PRO A 5 36.03 37.11 -16.61
N PRO A 6 36.84 36.87 -15.57
CA PRO A 6 37.03 35.55 -14.98
C PRO A 6 35.92 35.21 -13.99
N ILE A 7 35.34 34.02 -14.12
CA ILE A 7 34.45 33.43 -13.13
C ILE A 7 35.31 32.91 -11.97
N ARG A 8 35.08 33.48 -10.79
CA ARG A 8 35.72 33.05 -9.52
C ARG A 8 35.15 31.70 -9.10
N ASN A 9 36.04 30.72 -8.96
CA ASN A 9 35.81 29.48 -8.23
C ASN A 9 35.57 29.82 -6.75
N LEU A 10 34.39 29.47 -6.23
CA LEU A 10 34.17 29.38 -4.79
C LEU A 10 34.20 27.91 -4.39
N THR A 11 35.35 27.53 -3.87
CA THR A 11 35.57 26.34 -3.05
C THR A 11 34.75 26.48 -1.77
N LEU A 12 33.86 25.53 -1.47
CA LEU A 12 33.56 25.20 -0.08
C LEU A 12 33.59 23.70 0.10
N ALA A 13 34.58 23.28 0.87
CA ALA A 13 34.76 21.93 1.36
C ALA A 13 33.66 21.61 2.37
N VAL A 14 33.02 20.45 2.21
CA VAL A 14 32.49 19.69 3.35
C VAL A 14 33.13 18.31 3.29
N THR A 15 33.78 18.03 4.41
CA THR A 15 34.60 16.89 4.77
C THR A 15 33.93 15.53 4.53
N ALA A 16 34.56 14.72 3.68
CA ALA A 16 34.33 13.28 3.60
C ALA A 16 35.23 12.54 4.61
N ALA A 17 34.60 11.84 5.56
CA ALA A 17 35.19 10.85 6.44
C ALA A 17 34.03 9.91 6.83
N LEU A 18 34.06 8.57 6.81
CA LEU A 18 35.08 7.55 6.64
C LEU A 18 34.49 6.36 5.84
N LEU A 19 35.32 5.83 4.93
CA LEU A 19 35.69 4.43 4.62
C LEU A 19 34.84 3.19 5.05
N PRO A 20 35.04 2.03 4.39
CA PRO A 20 34.02 1.06 3.99
C PRO A 20 34.01 -0.22 4.84
N VAL A 21 32.90 -0.95 4.80
CA VAL A 21 32.88 -2.38 5.14
C VAL A 21 32.23 -3.14 4.00
N LEU A 22 33.07 -3.72 3.15
CA LEU A 22 32.69 -4.70 2.13
C LEU A 22 33.73 -5.81 2.20
N SER A 23 33.44 -6.85 2.98
CA SER A 23 34.00 -8.19 2.80
C SER A 23 33.31 -9.22 3.69
N ALA A 24 33.15 -10.40 3.09
CA ALA A 24 32.65 -11.66 3.63
C ALA A 24 31.13 -11.76 3.79
N MET A 25 30.46 -12.26 2.74
CA MET A 25 29.52 -13.40 2.82
C MET A 25 29.47 -14.11 1.47
N ALA A 26 30.50 -14.91 1.20
CA ALA A 26 30.42 -16.05 0.31
C ALA A 26 30.55 -17.30 1.19
N GLN A 27 29.42 -17.86 1.63
CA GLN A 27 29.37 -19.22 2.16
C GLN A 27 27.96 -19.77 1.96
N ALA A 28 27.90 -20.83 1.15
CA ALA A 28 26.73 -21.67 0.97
C ALA A 28 26.28 -22.25 2.33
N PRO A 29 24.98 -22.50 2.55
CA PRO A 29 24.53 -23.15 3.77
C PRO A 29 24.95 -24.63 3.73
N GLN A 30 25.93 -24.99 4.57
CA GLN A 30 26.15 -26.37 4.94
C GLN A 30 25.06 -26.82 5.93
N ALA A 31 24.52 -28.01 5.68
CA ALA A 31 23.61 -28.71 6.57
C ALA A 31 24.23 -28.85 7.97
N SER A 32 23.55 -28.32 8.99
CA SER A 32 23.88 -28.53 10.39
C SER A 32 22.65 -29.06 11.12
N GLU A 33 22.87 -30.12 11.89
CA GLU A 33 21.92 -30.94 12.64
C GLU A 33 21.03 -30.15 13.61
N PRO A 34 19.85 -30.69 13.96
CA PRO A 34 18.93 -30.04 14.89
C PRO A 34 19.51 -29.97 16.32
N PRO A 35 19.35 -28.84 17.04
CA PRO A 35 19.81 -28.72 18.42
C PRO A 35 18.97 -29.56 19.39
N PRO A 36 19.55 -29.99 20.52
CA PRO A 36 18.94 -30.91 21.47
C PRO A 36 17.69 -30.32 22.15
N GLY A 37 16.68 -31.17 22.32
CA GLY A 37 15.38 -30.81 22.88
C GLY A 37 15.47 -30.19 24.27
N VAL A 38 14.82 -29.04 24.44
CA VAL A 38 14.60 -28.41 25.74
C VAL A 38 13.69 -29.32 26.57
N PRO A 39 14.08 -29.75 27.78
CA PRO A 39 13.23 -30.59 28.62
C PRO A 39 11.99 -29.80 29.08
N LYS A 40 10.81 -30.40 28.87
CA LYS A 40 9.52 -29.93 29.36
C LYS A 40 9.57 -29.84 30.90
N PRO A 41 9.29 -28.69 31.54
CA PRO A 41 9.09 -28.65 32.97
C PRO A 41 7.78 -29.40 33.32
N GLU A 42 7.89 -30.48 34.08
CA GLU A 42 6.75 -31.14 34.72
C GLU A 42 6.09 -30.17 35.71
N LEU A 43 4.90 -29.70 35.38
CA LEU A 43 4.06 -28.91 36.27
C LEU A 43 3.28 -29.87 37.19
N ALA A 44 3.91 -30.28 38.29
CA ALA A 44 3.22 -30.98 39.37
C ALA A 44 2.27 -30.00 40.08
N LEU A 45 0.97 -30.31 40.08
CA LEU A 45 -0.06 -29.59 40.85
C LEU A 45 0.05 -29.97 42.34
N PRO A 46 0.13 -29.02 43.28
CA PRO A 46 -0.13 -29.32 44.70
C PRO A 46 -1.65 -29.37 44.98
N PRO A 47 -2.11 -30.22 45.92
CA PRO A 47 -3.52 -30.34 46.24
C PRO A 47 -4.00 -29.23 47.18
N GLY A 48 -5.11 -28.60 46.79
CA GLY A 48 -6.18 -28.04 47.62
C GLY A 48 -5.83 -27.12 48.82
N SER A 49 -6.23 -25.85 48.72
CA SER A 49 -6.94 -25.18 49.82
C SER A 49 -7.73 -23.98 49.28
N GLY A 50 -8.97 -23.83 49.74
CA GLY A 50 -9.92 -22.84 49.23
C GLY A 50 -9.79 -21.44 49.85
N ALA A 51 -10.64 -20.56 49.32
CA ALA A 51 -11.10 -19.25 49.81
C ALA A 51 -10.58 -17.97 49.09
N ALA A 52 -11.56 -17.28 48.49
CA ALA A 52 -11.72 -15.82 48.33
C ALA A 52 -10.95 -15.05 47.22
N PRO A 53 -11.53 -13.92 46.74
CA PRO A 53 -11.26 -13.35 45.41
C PRO A 53 -10.22 -12.22 45.44
N GLY A 54 -9.37 -12.15 44.41
CA GLY A 54 -8.54 -10.97 44.14
C GLY A 54 -7.12 -11.29 43.70
N GLY A 55 -6.73 -10.70 42.56
CA GLY A 55 -5.34 -10.50 42.15
C GLY A 55 -4.66 -11.69 41.49
N LEU A 56 -4.64 -11.70 40.15
CA LEU A 56 -3.63 -12.48 39.41
C LEU A 56 -2.23 -11.99 39.83
N PRO A 57 -1.26 -12.88 40.12
CA PRO A 57 0.11 -12.48 40.39
C PRO A 57 0.69 -11.81 39.14
N SER A 58 0.96 -10.51 39.24
CA SER A 58 1.65 -9.73 38.20
C SER A 58 3.08 -10.24 38.05
N ASN A 59 3.29 -11.14 37.10
CA ASN A 59 4.63 -11.57 36.71
C ASN A 59 5.41 -10.34 36.20
N PRO A 60 6.51 -9.94 36.86
CA PRO A 60 7.26 -8.74 36.53
C PRO A 60 7.80 -8.76 35.09
N GLU A 61 8.14 -9.93 34.53
CA GLU A 61 8.58 -10.05 33.14
C GLU A 61 7.46 -9.70 32.14
N VAL A 62 6.23 -10.15 32.41
CA VAL A 62 5.08 -9.83 31.55
C VAL A 62 4.75 -8.34 31.61
N THR A 63 5.03 -7.69 32.74
CA THR A 63 4.84 -6.25 32.89
C THR A 63 5.93 -5.48 32.14
N ALA A 64 7.18 -5.94 32.20
CA ALA A 64 8.29 -5.38 31.43
C ALA A 64 8.08 -5.50 29.92
N LEU A 65 7.70 -6.68 29.43
CA LEU A 65 7.37 -6.92 28.01
C LEU A 65 6.19 -6.07 27.53
N ARG A 66 5.19 -5.82 28.38
CA ARG A 66 4.07 -4.93 28.05
C ARG A 66 4.51 -3.48 27.90
N ASN A 67 5.45 -3.03 28.74
CA ASN A 67 6.02 -1.69 28.63
C ASN A 67 6.88 -1.56 27.37
N GLU A 68 7.73 -2.56 27.06
CA GLU A 68 8.52 -2.57 25.82
C GLU A 68 7.62 -2.56 24.57
N ILE A 69 6.52 -3.32 24.57
CA ILE A 69 5.53 -3.30 23.48
C ILE A 69 4.83 -1.93 23.38
N ALA A 70 4.61 -1.25 24.50
CA ALA A 70 4.03 0.09 24.50
C ALA A 70 5.01 1.11 23.90
N ASP A 71 6.29 1.05 24.30
CA ASP A 71 7.35 1.91 23.76
C ASP A 71 7.53 1.69 22.25
N LEU A 72 7.61 0.43 21.81
CA LEU A 72 7.70 0.10 20.38
C LEU A 72 6.48 0.57 19.57
N ARG A 73 5.28 0.57 20.17
CA ARG A 73 4.07 1.10 19.51
C ARG A 73 4.13 2.62 19.36
N ASP A 74 4.69 3.31 20.34
CA ASP A 74 4.83 4.76 20.29
C ASP A 74 5.95 5.18 19.32
N ASP A 75 7.06 4.44 19.27
CA ASP A 75 8.09 4.60 18.25
C ASP A 75 7.53 4.40 16.83
N LEU A 76 6.68 3.39 16.65
CA LEU A 76 6.06 3.11 15.34
C LEU A 76 5.06 4.20 14.93
N LYS A 77 4.34 4.81 15.89
CA LYS A 77 3.50 6.00 15.62
C LYS A 77 4.35 7.20 15.25
N MET A 78 5.47 7.43 15.92
CA MET A 78 6.39 8.53 15.64
C MET A 78 7.04 8.38 14.26
N LEU A 79 7.51 7.18 13.92
CA LEU A 79 8.03 6.86 12.59
C LEU A 79 6.97 7.06 11.51
N LYS A 80 5.73 6.61 11.75
CA LYS A 80 4.63 6.84 10.82
C LYS A 80 4.34 8.33 10.64
N GLY A 81 4.30 9.11 11.73
CA GLY A 81 4.10 10.56 11.66
C GLY A 81 5.21 11.27 10.88
N SER A 82 6.46 10.85 11.06
CA SER A 82 7.60 11.37 10.29
C SER A 82 7.47 11.06 8.80
N LEU A 83 7.07 9.83 8.46
CA LEU A 83 6.81 9.40 7.09
C LEU A 83 5.69 10.20 6.43
N ASP A 84 4.58 10.43 7.15
CA ASP A 84 3.45 11.22 6.64
C ASP A 84 3.88 12.67 6.37
N VAL A 85 4.72 13.27 7.23
CA VAL A 85 5.28 14.61 6.99
C VAL A 85 6.20 14.63 5.77
N MET A 86 7.11 13.66 5.63
CA MET A 86 8.02 13.59 4.48
C MET A 86 7.28 13.34 3.16
N LEU A 87 6.27 12.46 3.16
CA LEU A 87 5.45 12.20 1.98
C LEU A 87 4.68 13.45 1.56
N ASN A 88 4.07 14.14 2.52
CA ASN A 88 3.37 15.40 2.23
C ASN A 88 4.33 16.47 1.69
N GLN A 89 5.56 16.55 2.21
CA GLN A 89 6.57 17.46 1.70
C GLN A 89 6.98 17.11 0.26
N ILE A 90 7.34 15.85 -0.01
CA ILE A 90 7.73 15.40 -1.36
C ILE A 90 6.60 15.64 -2.36
N MET A 91 5.36 15.31 -1.99
CA MET A 91 4.19 15.55 -2.84
C MET A 91 3.93 17.04 -3.09
N SER A 92 4.21 17.90 -2.10
CA SER A 92 4.16 19.35 -2.26
C SER A 92 5.23 19.81 -3.25
N ASP A 93 6.48 19.40 -3.03
CA ASP A 93 7.63 19.79 -3.85
C ASP A 93 7.47 19.33 -5.31
N MET A 94 7.01 18.09 -5.54
CA MET A 94 6.74 17.56 -6.87
C MET A 94 5.62 18.29 -7.61
N ARG A 95 4.60 18.76 -6.89
CA ARG A 95 3.50 19.56 -7.47
C ARG A 95 4.01 20.94 -7.86
N GLU A 96 4.83 21.55 -7.02
CA GLU A 96 5.46 22.84 -7.30
C GLU A 96 6.41 22.75 -8.51
N GLU A 97 7.27 21.72 -8.56
CA GLU A 97 8.17 21.50 -9.69
C GLU A 97 7.41 21.23 -10.98
N ASN A 98 6.34 20.42 -10.95
CA ASN A 98 5.48 20.22 -12.11
C ASN A 98 4.83 21.52 -12.60
N ALA A 99 4.38 22.37 -11.68
CA ALA A 99 3.78 23.66 -12.03
C ALA A 99 4.82 24.57 -12.72
N VAL A 100 6.04 24.63 -12.19
CA VAL A 100 7.15 25.38 -12.78
C VAL A 100 7.51 24.83 -14.16
N LEU A 101 7.63 23.51 -14.32
CA LEU A 101 7.96 22.88 -15.60
C LEU A 101 6.90 23.14 -16.66
N ARG A 102 5.61 23.06 -16.29
CA ARG A 102 4.51 23.38 -17.21
C ARG A 102 4.56 24.84 -17.65
N GLU A 103 4.86 25.74 -16.73
CA GLU A 103 4.96 27.16 -17.06
C GLU A 103 6.19 27.44 -17.93
N GLU A 104 7.31 26.78 -17.67
CA GLU A 104 8.51 26.89 -18.49
C GLU A 104 8.28 26.34 -19.90
N VAL A 105 7.59 25.21 -20.04
CA VAL A 105 7.18 24.66 -21.36
C VAL A 105 6.29 25.64 -22.10
N ARG A 106 5.28 26.22 -21.44
CA ARG A 106 4.42 27.25 -22.06
C ARG A 106 5.22 28.46 -22.49
N ARG A 107 6.11 28.96 -21.62
CA ARG A 107 6.98 30.10 -21.91
C ARG A 107 7.89 29.83 -23.11
N LEU A 108 8.51 28.65 -23.19
CA LEU A 108 9.37 28.26 -24.31
C LEU A 108 8.58 28.10 -25.61
N HIS A 109 7.37 27.57 -25.55
CA HIS A 109 6.47 27.50 -26.70
C HIS A 109 6.06 28.89 -27.18
N GLN A 110 5.72 29.80 -26.26
CA GLN A 110 5.38 31.18 -26.59
C GLN A 110 6.57 31.92 -27.21
N GLN A 111 7.77 31.83 -26.61
CA GLN A 111 8.98 32.42 -27.16
C GLN A 111 9.29 31.88 -28.57
N ARG A 112 9.04 30.60 -28.82
CA ARG A 112 9.20 30.02 -30.16
C ARG A 112 8.17 30.53 -31.14
N ALA A 113 6.91 30.65 -30.74
CA ALA A 113 5.86 31.24 -31.57
C ALA A 113 6.17 32.70 -31.92
N ASP A 114 6.65 33.48 -30.95
CA ASP A 114 7.05 34.88 -31.15
C ASP A 114 8.26 35.01 -32.10
N MET A 115 9.15 34.02 -32.11
CA MET A 115 10.27 33.92 -33.05
C MET A 115 9.88 33.32 -34.42
N GLY A 116 8.59 32.99 -34.64
CA GLY A 116 8.10 32.39 -35.88
C GLY A 116 8.67 31.01 -36.18
N LEU A 117 9.20 30.32 -35.16
CA LEU A 117 9.73 28.97 -35.28
C LEU A 117 8.56 27.97 -35.35
N PRO A 118 8.64 26.95 -36.23
CA PRO A 118 7.60 25.94 -36.35
C PRO A 118 7.40 25.21 -35.01
N ASP A 119 6.14 24.96 -34.68
CA ASP A 119 5.76 24.20 -33.50
C ASP A 119 6.32 22.77 -33.62
N LEU A 120 7.26 22.41 -32.73
CA LEU A 120 7.87 21.08 -32.72
C LEU A 120 6.90 19.97 -32.31
N THR A 121 5.72 20.32 -31.79
CA THR A 121 4.64 19.33 -31.59
C THR A 121 4.04 18.87 -32.92
N LEU A 122 4.21 19.64 -34.00
CA LEU A 122 3.75 19.33 -35.36
C LEU A 122 4.85 18.73 -36.24
N ILE A 123 6.12 18.70 -35.81
CA ILE A 123 7.19 18.08 -36.58
C ILE A 123 7.10 16.57 -36.37
N PRO A 124 6.84 15.78 -37.44
CA PRO A 124 6.86 14.33 -37.34
C PRO A 124 8.23 13.89 -36.84
N ARG A 125 8.26 13.17 -35.72
CA ARG A 125 9.52 12.65 -35.19
C ARG A 125 10.11 11.72 -36.25
N PRO A 126 11.37 11.88 -36.68
CA PRO A 126 12.00 10.91 -37.57
C PRO A 126 12.06 9.54 -36.86
N GLY A 127 11.47 8.52 -37.49
CA GLY A 127 11.20 7.21 -36.85
C GLY A 127 9.81 7.09 -36.20
N GLY A 128 9.08 8.19 -36.06
CA GLY A 128 7.70 8.23 -35.57
C GLY A 128 6.74 7.45 -36.46
N ALA A 129 6.92 7.46 -37.78
CA ALA A 129 6.12 6.65 -38.69
C ALA A 129 6.33 5.13 -38.51
N PHE A 130 7.54 4.69 -38.17
CA PHE A 130 7.80 3.28 -37.86
C PHE A 130 7.31 2.90 -36.47
N ILE A 131 7.39 3.83 -35.51
CA ILE A 131 6.80 3.65 -34.18
C ILE A 131 5.26 3.65 -34.29
N ASP A 132 4.65 4.47 -35.14
CA ASP A 132 3.22 4.49 -35.46
C ASP A 132 2.81 3.31 -36.35
N GLU A 133 3.71 2.64 -37.07
CA GLU A 133 3.38 1.40 -37.80
C GLU A 133 3.51 0.16 -36.90
N VAL A 134 4.40 0.21 -35.91
CA VAL A 134 4.57 -0.84 -34.88
C VAL A 134 3.61 -0.66 -33.70
N LEU A 135 3.21 0.57 -33.37
CA LEU A 135 2.25 0.92 -32.32
C LEU A 135 0.87 1.31 -32.86
N GLY A 136 0.75 1.70 -34.12
CA GLY A 136 -0.53 1.91 -34.82
C GLY A 136 -1.06 0.61 -35.39
N GLY A 137 -1.09 -0.42 -34.54
CA GLY A 137 -2.27 -1.24 -34.50
C GLY A 137 -3.45 -0.27 -34.39
N GLU A 138 -4.41 -0.46 -35.28
CA GLU A 138 -5.66 0.26 -35.38
C GLU A 138 -6.06 0.86 -34.03
N GLU A 139 -6.50 2.12 -33.99
CA GLU A 139 -7.48 2.52 -32.97
C GLU A 139 -8.72 1.63 -33.22
N GLU A 140 -8.62 0.35 -32.83
CA GLU A 140 -9.74 -0.48 -32.46
C GLU A 140 -10.47 0.39 -31.46
N GLU A 141 -11.65 0.85 -31.88
CA GLU A 141 -12.69 1.28 -30.96
C GLU A 141 -12.60 0.33 -29.76
N PRO A 142 -12.23 0.83 -28.55
CA PRO A 142 -11.78 -0.03 -27.48
C PRO A 142 -12.82 -1.13 -27.35
N PRO A 143 -12.42 -2.41 -27.49
CA PRO A 143 -13.37 -3.50 -27.52
C PRO A 143 -14.31 -3.29 -26.35
N PRO A 144 -15.64 -3.38 -26.56
CA PRO A 144 -16.62 -3.07 -25.53
C PRO A 144 -16.14 -3.71 -24.24
N PRO A 145 -16.02 -2.94 -23.14
CA PRO A 145 -15.28 -3.36 -21.96
C PRO A 145 -15.73 -4.77 -21.62
N PRO A 146 -14.80 -5.72 -21.49
CA PRO A 146 -15.17 -7.08 -21.17
C PRO A 146 -16.12 -7.04 -19.97
N PRO A 147 -17.16 -7.90 -19.96
CA PRO A 147 -18.13 -7.89 -18.88
C PRO A 147 -17.38 -7.91 -17.56
N PHE A 148 -17.75 -6.99 -16.66
CA PHE A 148 -17.05 -6.80 -15.40
C PHE A 148 -17.04 -8.12 -14.63
N GLU A 149 -15.87 -8.74 -14.54
CA GLU A 149 -15.68 -10.04 -13.89
C GLU A 149 -14.55 -9.93 -12.87
N PHE A 150 -14.88 -10.23 -11.62
CA PHE A 150 -13.90 -10.31 -10.54
C PHE A 150 -13.35 -11.73 -10.43
N THR A 151 -12.04 -11.89 -10.65
CA THR A 151 -11.35 -13.19 -10.55
C THR A 151 -10.49 -13.24 -9.31
N ILE A 152 -10.67 -14.28 -8.48
CA ILE A 152 -9.85 -14.49 -7.28
C ILE A 152 -8.52 -15.15 -7.67
N VAL A 153 -7.41 -14.54 -7.27
CA VAL A 153 -6.05 -15.07 -7.49
C VAL A 153 -5.62 -15.92 -6.31
N LYS A 154 -5.85 -15.44 -5.09
CA LYS A 154 -5.47 -16.13 -3.87
C LYS A 154 -6.42 -15.79 -2.74
N GLU A 155 -6.76 -16.78 -1.94
CA GLU A 155 -7.58 -16.62 -0.75
C GLU A 155 -6.87 -17.26 0.44
N TRP A 156 -6.98 -16.64 1.60
CA TRP A 156 -6.52 -17.19 2.86
C TRP A 156 -7.42 -16.69 4.00
N GLY A 157 -7.40 -17.39 5.12
CA GLY A 157 -8.15 -16.93 6.28
C GLY A 157 -8.49 -18.01 7.27
N ARG A 158 -9.34 -17.61 8.21
CA ARG A 158 -10.00 -18.47 9.18
C ARG A 158 -11.47 -18.12 9.18
N ASP A 159 -12.28 -19.03 8.68
CA ASP A 159 -13.73 -18.90 8.72
C ASP A 159 -14.28 -18.97 10.16
N PRO A 160 -15.55 -18.58 10.37
CA PRO A 160 -16.18 -18.62 11.70
C PRO A 160 -16.20 -19.99 12.36
N GLU A 161 -16.32 -21.06 11.59
CA GLU A 161 -16.36 -22.43 12.11
C GLU A 161 -14.98 -22.85 12.65
N ALA A 162 -13.92 -22.62 11.86
CA ALA A 162 -12.55 -22.86 12.26
C ALA A 162 -12.10 -21.97 13.43
N ALA A 163 -12.64 -20.74 13.54
CA ALA A 163 -12.42 -19.88 14.69
C ALA A 163 -13.08 -20.42 15.98
N HIS A 164 -14.28 -20.98 15.85
CA HIS A 164 -14.97 -21.64 16.95
C HIS A 164 -14.21 -22.88 17.42
N ASP A 165 -13.77 -23.73 16.49
CA ASP A 165 -13.00 -24.96 16.78
C ASP A 165 -11.62 -24.68 17.41
N SER A 166 -11.07 -23.49 17.18
CA SER A 166 -9.84 -23.02 17.82
C SER A 166 -10.04 -22.58 19.30
N GLY A 167 -11.20 -22.85 19.90
CA GLY A 167 -11.50 -22.54 21.30
C GLY A 167 -12.24 -21.21 21.51
N GLY A 168 -12.96 -20.72 20.49
CA GLY A 168 -13.89 -19.58 20.58
C GLY A 168 -13.27 -18.19 20.84
N GLY A 169 -11.98 -18.11 21.17
CA GLY A 169 -11.25 -16.85 21.38
C GLY A 169 -10.49 -16.35 20.16
N ALA A 170 -10.45 -17.12 19.08
CA ALA A 170 -9.72 -16.77 17.87
C ALA A 170 -10.55 -15.82 16.98
N ALA A 171 -9.95 -14.73 16.50
CA ALA A 171 -10.61 -13.86 15.53
C ALA A 171 -10.78 -14.55 14.17
N THR A 172 -11.90 -14.29 13.52
CA THR A 172 -12.14 -14.67 12.13
C THR A 172 -11.39 -13.74 11.18
N LEU A 173 -10.89 -14.29 10.08
CA LEU A 173 -10.05 -13.55 9.14
C LEU A 173 -10.39 -13.95 7.70
N LYS A 174 -10.59 -12.96 6.84
CA LYS A 174 -10.69 -13.15 5.39
C LYS A 174 -9.62 -12.31 4.70
N GLY A 175 -8.73 -12.97 4.00
CA GLY A 175 -7.72 -12.36 3.14
C GLY A 175 -7.91 -12.80 1.69
N MET A 176 -7.83 -11.87 0.75
CA MET A 176 -8.01 -12.19 -0.66
C MET A 176 -7.21 -11.24 -1.55
N VAL A 177 -6.72 -11.79 -2.65
CA VAL A 177 -6.22 -11.02 -3.78
C VAL A 177 -7.04 -11.38 -5.00
N GLY A 178 -7.50 -10.38 -5.73
CA GLY A 178 -8.24 -10.59 -6.97
C GLY A 178 -7.89 -9.60 -8.06
N VAL A 179 -8.47 -9.85 -9.23
CA VAL A 179 -8.24 -9.09 -10.46
C VAL A 179 -9.59 -8.69 -11.04
N VAL A 180 -9.65 -7.45 -11.53
CA VAL A 180 -10.75 -6.94 -12.37
C VAL A 180 -10.18 -6.58 -13.75
N PRO A 181 -11.03 -6.45 -14.78
CA PRO A 181 -10.55 -6.04 -16.09
C PRO A 181 -9.89 -4.66 -16.06
N ARG A 182 -8.83 -4.50 -16.85
CA ARG A 182 -8.14 -3.21 -17.01
C ARG A 182 -9.10 -2.15 -17.56
N GLY A 183 -9.10 -0.97 -16.94
CA GLY A 183 -10.00 0.12 -17.31
C GLY A 183 -11.45 -0.07 -16.85
N SER A 184 -11.70 -0.96 -15.88
CA SER A 184 -13.01 -1.08 -15.23
C SER A 184 -13.52 0.28 -14.74
N LEU A 185 -14.82 0.51 -14.88
CA LEU A 185 -15.43 1.76 -14.41
C LEU A 185 -15.29 1.86 -12.90
N ARG A 186 -15.04 3.08 -12.42
CA ARG A 186 -14.96 3.37 -10.99
C ARG A 186 -16.19 2.85 -10.25
N GLU A 187 -17.38 3.08 -10.80
CA GLU A 187 -18.65 2.67 -10.18
C GLU A 187 -18.73 1.15 -9.95
N ASP A 188 -18.25 0.35 -10.90
CA ASP A 188 -18.22 -1.11 -10.80
C ASP A 188 -17.23 -1.59 -9.75
N VAL A 189 -16.04 -0.98 -9.70
CA VAL A 189 -15.00 -1.31 -8.70
C VAL A 189 -15.46 -0.91 -7.29
N GLU A 190 -16.12 0.24 -7.15
CA GLU A 190 -16.71 0.66 -5.87
C GLU A 190 -17.88 -0.26 -5.45
N ALA A 191 -18.73 -0.67 -6.40
CA ALA A 191 -19.81 -1.62 -6.15
C ALA A 191 -19.25 -2.98 -5.68
N LEU A 192 -18.22 -3.48 -6.35
CA LEU A 192 -17.49 -4.68 -5.94
C LEU A 192 -16.96 -4.54 -4.50
N GLY A 193 -16.37 -3.39 -4.15
CA GLY A 193 -15.89 -3.16 -2.79
C GLY A 193 -17.00 -3.22 -1.73
N ARG A 194 -18.16 -2.63 -2.02
CA ARG A 194 -19.34 -2.69 -1.15
C ARG A 194 -19.87 -4.12 -1.03
N ASP A 195 -19.95 -4.85 -2.14
CA ASP A 195 -20.43 -6.22 -2.18
C ASP A 195 -19.51 -7.17 -1.42
N LEU A 196 -18.18 -7.07 -1.62
CA LEU A 196 -17.18 -7.84 -0.86
C LEU A 196 -17.27 -7.54 0.64
N ARG A 197 -17.39 -6.26 1.01
CA ARG A 197 -17.52 -5.89 2.42
C ARG A 197 -18.79 -6.47 3.05
N LYS A 198 -19.91 -6.45 2.32
CA LYS A 198 -21.19 -7.03 2.76
C LYS A 198 -21.13 -8.56 2.83
N GLN A 199 -20.54 -9.21 1.84
CA GLN A 199 -20.39 -10.66 1.76
C GLN A 199 -19.62 -11.21 2.97
N PHE A 200 -18.59 -10.49 3.43
CA PHE A 200 -17.74 -10.90 4.53
C PHE A 200 -18.06 -10.19 5.85
N ASP A 201 -19.27 -9.66 6.05
CA ASP A 201 -19.62 -8.92 7.27
C ASP A 201 -19.59 -9.75 8.55
N ALA A 202 -19.65 -11.08 8.45
CA ALA A 202 -19.47 -11.98 9.58
C ALA A 202 -18.02 -12.09 10.07
N TYR A 203 -17.03 -11.60 9.29
CA TYR A 203 -15.62 -11.69 9.65
C TYR A 203 -15.15 -10.48 10.48
N ASP A 204 -14.37 -10.76 11.52
CA ASP A 204 -13.78 -9.75 12.41
C ASP A 204 -12.72 -8.94 11.69
N ASN A 205 -11.91 -9.61 10.86
CA ASN A 205 -10.81 -9.00 10.11
C ASN A 205 -10.92 -9.33 8.62
N ILE A 206 -10.83 -8.31 7.78
CA ILE A 206 -10.90 -8.42 6.32
C ILE A 206 -9.69 -7.69 5.74
N ASN A 207 -9.01 -8.29 4.76
CA ASN A 207 -7.96 -7.65 3.98
C ASN A 207 -8.01 -8.15 2.55
N ILE A 208 -8.68 -7.40 1.68
CA ILE A 208 -8.88 -7.75 0.26
C ILE A 208 -8.20 -6.69 -0.60
N GLU A 209 -7.34 -7.13 -1.50
CA GLU A 209 -6.61 -6.26 -2.43
C GLU A 209 -6.99 -6.66 -3.87
N VAL A 210 -7.37 -5.68 -4.68
CA VAL A 210 -7.77 -5.91 -6.08
C VAL A 210 -6.91 -5.09 -7.01
N PHE A 211 -6.51 -5.74 -8.09
CA PHE A 211 -5.63 -5.19 -9.12
C PHE A 211 -6.34 -5.20 -10.48
N ASP A 212 -5.90 -4.34 -11.39
CA ASP A 212 -6.35 -4.34 -12.78
C ASP A 212 -5.38 -5.11 -13.72
N ASP A 213 -4.23 -5.54 -13.17
CA ASP A 213 -3.25 -6.39 -13.84
C ASP A 213 -3.10 -7.76 -13.11
N PRO A 214 -3.32 -8.89 -13.81
CA PRO A 214 -3.15 -10.22 -13.24
C PRO A 214 -1.72 -10.55 -12.82
N VAL A 215 -0.70 -9.94 -13.44
CA VAL A 215 0.70 -10.20 -13.06
C VAL A 215 1.01 -9.52 -11.72
N ALA A 216 0.65 -8.24 -11.57
CA ALA A 216 0.75 -7.51 -10.31
C ALA A 216 0.00 -8.20 -9.17
N ALA A 217 -1.21 -8.71 -9.42
CA ALA A 217 -1.99 -9.45 -8.44
C ALA A 217 -1.28 -10.72 -7.94
N ARG A 218 -0.73 -11.52 -8.86
CA ARG A 218 0.03 -12.73 -8.50
C ARG A 218 1.30 -12.40 -7.73
N GLN A 219 2.03 -11.37 -8.18
CA GLN A 219 3.22 -10.91 -7.47
C GLN A 219 2.91 -10.46 -6.05
N PHE A 220 1.81 -9.71 -5.84
CA PHE A 220 1.38 -9.31 -4.52
C PHE A 220 0.98 -10.51 -3.66
N ALA A 221 0.26 -11.47 -4.23
CA ALA A 221 -0.16 -12.69 -3.54
C ALA A 221 1.01 -13.52 -3.01
N ASP A 222 2.16 -13.50 -3.69
CA ASP A 222 3.36 -14.26 -3.30
C ASP A 222 4.33 -13.47 -2.44
N THR A 223 4.52 -12.19 -2.72
CA THR A 223 5.60 -11.38 -2.10
C THR A 223 5.10 -10.37 -1.08
N GLN A 224 3.78 -10.11 -1.03
CA GLN A 224 3.16 -9.02 -0.26
C GLN A 224 3.70 -7.62 -0.63
N LYS A 225 4.41 -7.50 -1.76
CA LYS A 225 4.85 -6.24 -2.35
C LYS A 225 3.99 -5.98 -3.57
N GLY A 226 3.21 -4.90 -3.50
CA GLY A 226 2.25 -4.54 -4.54
C GLY A 226 2.85 -3.49 -5.45
N ASP A 227 2.48 -3.54 -6.72
CA ASP A 227 2.57 -2.39 -7.59
C ASP A 227 1.41 -1.43 -7.25
N PRO A 228 1.69 -0.22 -6.71
CA PRO A 228 0.65 0.72 -6.34
C PRO A 228 -0.13 1.26 -7.55
N ASP A 229 0.47 1.24 -8.75
CA ASP A 229 -0.18 1.77 -9.96
C ASP A 229 -1.22 0.81 -10.53
N SER A 230 -1.02 -0.49 -10.32
CA SER A 230 -1.94 -1.56 -10.76
C SER A 230 -2.99 -1.92 -9.71
N ARG A 231 -2.91 -1.33 -8.50
CA ARG A 231 -3.87 -1.57 -7.43
C ARG A 231 -5.04 -0.61 -7.57
N VAL A 232 -6.26 -1.14 -7.60
CA VAL A 232 -7.48 -0.35 -7.83
C VAL A 232 -8.44 -0.32 -6.65
N LEU A 233 -8.38 -1.30 -5.75
CA LEU A 233 -9.26 -1.37 -4.58
C LEU A 233 -8.55 -2.05 -3.40
N SER A 234 -8.77 -1.51 -2.19
CA SER A 234 -8.41 -2.15 -0.93
C SER A 234 -9.61 -2.13 0.01
N VAL A 235 -10.02 -3.31 0.49
CA VAL A 235 -11.09 -3.47 1.49
C VAL A 235 -10.44 -3.96 2.77
N SER A 236 -10.52 -3.16 3.84
CA SER A 236 -9.90 -3.49 5.11
C SER A 236 -10.89 -3.36 6.27
N ARG A 237 -10.98 -4.40 7.10
CA ARG A 237 -11.70 -4.37 8.38
C ARG A 237 -10.80 -4.95 9.46
N HIS A 238 -10.82 -4.34 10.63
CA HIS A 238 -10.15 -4.86 11.80
C HIS A 238 -10.93 -4.51 13.06
N LYS A 239 -11.65 -5.50 13.60
CA LYS A 239 -12.58 -5.33 14.74
C LYS A 239 -11.92 -4.72 15.97
N ALA A 240 -10.72 -5.17 16.32
CA ALA A 240 -10.06 -4.71 17.55
C ALA A 240 -9.63 -3.24 17.50
N SER A 241 -9.36 -2.69 16.30
CA SER A 241 -9.02 -1.26 16.13
C SER A 241 -10.22 -0.42 15.68
N GLY A 242 -11.37 -1.04 15.40
CA GLY A 242 -12.53 -0.38 14.80
C GLY A 242 -12.31 0.11 13.36
N ARG A 243 -11.26 -0.35 12.68
CA ARG A 243 -10.99 0.06 11.29
C ARG A 243 -11.98 -0.66 10.37
N ASP A 244 -12.66 0.08 9.51
CA ASP A 244 -13.54 -0.46 8.49
C ASP A 244 -13.57 0.51 7.30
N THR A 245 -12.79 0.21 6.26
CA THR A 245 -12.52 1.13 5.17
C THR A 245 -12.53 0.41 3.83
N ILE A 246 -13.14 1.06 2.84
CA ILE A 246 -13.03 0.67 1.43
C ILE A 246 -12.31 1.82 0.73
N LEU A 247 -11.17 1.54 0.13
CA LEU A 247 -10.35 2.53 -0.57
C LEU A 247 -10.34 2.20 -2.05
N TYR A 248 -10.78 3.15 -2.87
CA TYR A 248 -10.55 3.15 -4.30
C TYR A 248 -9.22 3.85 -4.59
N LEU A 249 -8.40 3.24 -5.45
CA LEU A 249 -7.09 3.74 -5.83
C LEU A 249 -7.05 3.96 -7.34
N ASP A 250 -6.59 5.15 -7.75
CA ASP A 250 -6.38 5.48 -9.16
C ASP A 250 -5.07 6.28 -9.29
N LYS A 251 -4.03 5.62 -9.80
CA LYS A 251 -2.73 6.24 -10.18
C LYS A 251 -2.18 7.19 -9.11
N GLY A 252 -2.10 6.70 -7.87
CA GLY A 252 -1.60 7.46 -6.71
C GLY A 252 -2.61 8.37 -6.03
N THR A 253 -3.85 8.47 -6.54
CA THR A 253 -4.97 9.09 -5.83
C THR A 253 -5.72 8.03 -5.03
N VAL A 254 -6.01 8.32 -3.77
CA VAL A 254 -6.79 7.43 -2.88
C VAL A 254 -8.07 8.14 -2.50
N SER A 255 -9.21 7.49 -2.69
CA SER A 255 -10.50 7.98 -2.23
C SER A 255 -11.23 6.91 -1.42
N GLU A 256 -11.81 7.31 -0.29
CA GLU A 256 -12.65 6.43 0.50
C GLU A 256 -14.01 6.24 -0.17
N VAL A 257 -14.42 4.99 -0.31
CA VAL A 257 -15.74 4.61 -0.83
C VAL A 257 -16.67 4.53 0.38
N GLY A 258 -17.67 5.42 0.41
CA GLY A 258 -18.69 5.40 1.46
C GLY A 258 -19.33 4.02 1.56
N SER A 259 -19.44 3.50 2.79
CA SER A 259 -19.95 2.16 3.10
C SER A 259 -21.45 1.96 2.81
N GLY A 260 -22.13 2.96 2.23
CA GLY A 260 -23.54 2.88 1.84
C GLY A 260 -24.53 2.76 3.01
N GLY A 261 -24.14 3.16 4.22
CA GLY A 261 -25.08 3.35 5.34
C GLY A 261 -25.96 4.59 5.11
N PRO A 262 -27.21 4.60 5.63
CA PRO A 262 -28.10 5.76 5.46
C PRO A 262 -27.42 7.03 5.98
N GLU A 263 -27.53 8.12 5.23
CA GLU A 263 -27.07 9.42 5.72
C GLU A 263 -27.68 9.72 7.09
N PRO A 264 -26.89 10.21 8.06
CA PRO A 264 -27.44 10.70 9.32
C PRO A 264 -28.14 12.03 9.05
N GLY A 265 -29.39 12.01 8.57
CA GLY A 265 -30.02 13.28 8.24
C GLY A 265 -31.45 13.30 7.71
N THR A 266 -32.11 12.18 7.41
CA THR A 266 -33.51 12.24 6.93
C THR A 266 -34.44 11.53 7.91
N VAL A 267 -34.93 12.30 8.87
CA VAL A 267 -36.13 11.94 9.63
C VAL A 267 -37.29 11.92 8.62
N PRO A 268 -37.98 10.79 8.40
CA PRO A 268 -39.17 10.79 7.59
C PRO A 268 -40.25 11.57 8.34
N ASP A 269 -40.72 12.64 7.71
CA ASP A 269 -41.89 13.37 8.14
C ASP A 269 -43.07 12.39 8.15
N LYS A 270 -43.61 12.14 9.33
CA LYS A 270 -44.67 11.16 9.54
C LYS A 270 -46.02 11.85 9.28
N PRO A 271 -46.97 11.20 8.58
CA PRO A 271 -48.28 11.79 8.30
C PRO A 271 -49.11 12.04 9.58
#